data_AF-A0A9P6WU61-F1
#
_entry.id   AF-A0A9P6WU61-F1
#
_cell.length_a   1.000
_cell.length_b   1.000
_cell.length_c   1.000
_cell.angle_alpha   90.00
_cell.angle_beta   90.00
_cell.angle_gamma   90.00
#
_symmetry.space_group_name_H-M   'P 1'
#
loop_
_entity.id
_entity.type
_entity.pdbx_description
1 polymer ?
#
loop_
_entity_poly.entity_id
_entity_poly.type
_entity_poly.pdbx_seq_one_letter_code
_entity_poly.pdbx_strand_id
1 'polypeptide(L)'
;MVVLQDKPTPRLVRWIAELELYAPDIQYKPGKDNNVPDILSRIGSPASLCASHSLEPEYLYSSWIQDGLSRAGEPMDWPMLYINEERVKDQKNRNLLDKHRNDFVVHDRRVYRKVIIDGSGTIKAVPFLPYARRADIVANFHEVAAAKFIKM
;
A
#
# COMPACT_ATOMS: atom_id res chain seq x y z
N MET A 1 29.25 -29.74 -8.46
CA MET A 1 30.42 -29.62 -9.35
C MET A 1 30.12 -28.48 -10.31
N VAL A 2 30.70 -27.29 -10.09
CA VAL A 2 30.46 -26.13 -10.95
C VAL A 2 31.32 -26.31 -12.20
N VAL A 3 30.69 -26.49 -13.36
CA VAL A 3 31.38 -26.61 -14.65
C VAL A 3 31.71 -25.20 -15.11
N LEU A 4 32.94 -24.76 -14.85
CA LEU A 4 33.47 -23.54 -15.43
C LEU A 4 33.77 -23.79 -16.91
N GLN A 5 33.32 -22.90 -17.80
CA GLN A 5 33.78 -22.92 -19.19
C GLN A 5 35.26 -22.54 -19.21
N ASP A 6 36.13 -23.44 -19.68
CA ASP A 6 37.58 -23.21 -19.75
C ASP A 6 37.99 -22.03 -20.63
N LYS A 7 37.13 -21.62 -21.57
CA LYS A 7 37.38 -20.47 -22.46
C LYS A 7 36.16 -19.56 -22.49
N PRO A 8 36.23 -18.34 -21.93
CA PRO A 8 35.13 -17.39 -22.02
C PRO A 8 34.93 -16.96 -23.47
N THR A 9 33.67 -16.84 -23.89
CA THR A 9 33.36 -16.32 -25.23
C THR A 9 33.80 -14.86 -25.38
N PRO A 10 34.13 -14.37 -26.59
CA PRO A 10 34.57 -12.99 -26.79
C PRO A 10 33.60 -11.93 -26.24
N ARG A 11 32.29 -12.23 -26.24
CA ARG A 11 31.26 -11.37 -25.65
C ARG A 11 31.35 -11.29 -24.13
N LEU A 12 31.74 -12.38 -23.47
CA LEU A 12 31.92 -12.43 -22.01
C LEU A 12 33.21 -11.73 -21.58
N VAL A 13 34.30 -11.87 -22.35
CA VAL A 13 35.61 -11.27 -22.03
C VAL A 13 35.51 -9.75 -21.79
N ARG A 14 34.66 -9.05 -22.54
CA ARG A 14 34.42 -7.61 -22.36
C ARG A 14 33.94 -7.25 -20.94
N TRP A 15 33.15 -8.12 -20.32
CA TRP A 15 32.50 -7.86 -19.03
C TRP A 15 33.24 -8.50 -17.85
N ILE A 16 34.25 -9.34 -18.09
CA ILE A 16 34.97 -10.03 -17.00
C ILE A 16 35.58 -9.04 -16.01
N ALA A 17 36.24 -7.99 -16.50
CA ALA A 17 36.86 -6.97 -15.63
C ALA A 17 35.84 -6.24 -14.75
N GLU A 18 34.62 -6.01 -15.25
CA GLU A 18 33.55 -5.39 -14.47
C GLU A 18 32.93 -6.37 -13.47
N LEU A 19 32.77 -7.64 -13.85
CA LEU A 19 32.22 -8.69 -12.97
C LEU A 19 33.20 -9.07 -11.84
N GLU A 20 34.51 -9.02 -12.09
CA GLU A 20 35.55 -9.29 -11.10
C GLU A 20 35.45 -8.36 -9.88
N LEU A 21 34.99 -7.11 -10.07
CA LEU A 21 34.79 -6.15 -8.98
C LEU A 21 33.78 -6.64 -7.93
N TYR A 22 32.77 -7.39 -8.37
CA TYR A 22 31.66 -7.84 -7.52
C TYR A 22 31.87 -9.25 -6.96
N ALA A 23 32.91 -9.97 -7.40
CA ALA A 23 33.21 -11.35 -7.06
C ALA A 23 31.95 -12.26 -6.96
N PRO A 24 31.11 -12.31 -8.02
CA PRO A 24 29.83 -13.01 -7.93
C PRO A 24 29.98 -14.53 -7.99
N ASP A 25 29.13 -15.24 -7.24
CA ASP A 25 28.91 -16.67 -7.43
C ASP A 25 27.82 -16.89 -8.50
N ILE A 26 28.22 -17.31 -9.69
CA ILE A 26 27.32 -17.46 -10.84
C ILE A 26 26.70 -18.86 -10.81
N GLN A 27 25.38 -18.91 -10.58
CA GLN A 27 24.61 -20.15 -10.53
C GLN A 27 23.63 -20.25 -11.70
N TYR A 28 23.57 -21.41 -12.34
CA TYR A 28 22.55 -21.70 -13.35
C TYR A 28 21.15 -21.76 -12.72
N LYS A 29 20.17 -21.13 -13.36
CA LYS A 29 18.75 -21.23 -13.01
C LYS A 29 17.95 -21.75 -14.20
N PRO A 30 17.17 -22.84 -14.05
CA PRO A 30 16.30 -23.33 -15.11
C PRO A 30 15.15 -22.35 -15.35
N GLY A 31 14.58 -22.35 -16.56
CA GLY A 31 13.55 -21.38 -16.95
C GLY A 31 12.33 -21.34 -16.01
N LYS A 32 11.95 -22.48 -15.42
CA LYS A 32 10.85 -22.59 -14.45
C LYS A 32 11.07 -21.73 -13.19
N ASP A 33 12.33 -21.54 -12.80
CA ASP A 33 12.71 -20.75 -11.61
C ASP A 33 13.07 -19.30 -11.99
N ASN A 34 12.97 -18.95 -13.27
CA ASN A 34 13.34 -17.64 -13.82
C ASN A 34 12.12 -16.77 -14.16
N ASN A 35 10.95 -17.05 -13.58
CA ASN A 35 9.68 -16.41 -13.97
C ASN A 35 9.67 -14.90 -13.71
N VAL A 36 10.15 -14.45 -12.55
CA VAL A 36 10.14 -13.03 -12.17
C VAL A 36 11.02 -12.17 -13.09
N PRO A 37 12.32 -12.45 -13.26
CA PRO A 37 13.16 -11.70 -14.18
C PRO A 37 12.70 -11.83 -15.64
N ASP A 38 12.15 -12.98 -16.06
CA ASP A 38 11.56 -13.15 -17.40
C ASP A 38 10.37 -12.20 -17.60
N ILE A 39 9.41 -12.13 -16.66
CA ILE A 39 8.28 -11.19 -16.70
C ILE A 39 8.78 -9.74 -16.74
N LEU A 40 9.70 -9.36 -15.85
CA LEU A 40 10.24 -8.00 -15.80
C LEU A 40 10.97 -7.62 -17.09
N SER A 41 11.72 -8.55 -17.69
CA SER A 41 12.41 -8.32 -18.96
C SER A 41 11.45 -8.17 -20.15
N ARG A 42 10.22 -8.73 -20.05
CA ARG A 42 9.17 -8.63 -21.07
C ARG A 42 8.30 -7.38 -20.92
N ILE A 43 8.33 -6.72 -19.77
CA ILE A 43 7.70 -5.41 -19.56
C ILE A 43 8.56 -4.39 -20.31
N GLY A 44 8.26 -4.25 -21.60
CA GLY A 44 9.18 -3.69 -22.59
C GLY A 44 9.25 -2.17 -22.59
N SER A 45 10.45 -1.66 -22.88
CA SER A 45 10.76 -0.33 -23.42
C SER A 45 10.35 0.89 -22.57
N PRO A 46 11.13 1.99 -22.57
CA PRO A 46 10.71 3.28 -22.00
C PRO A 46 9.40 3.85 -22.60
N ALA A 47 8.85 3.23 -23.65
CA ALA A 47 7.54 3.54 -24.23
C ALA A 47 6.38 2.68 -23.70
N SER A 48 6.62 1.74 -22.78
CA SER A 48 5.55 1.10 -22.02
C SER A 48 4.73 2.19 -21.33
N LEU A 49 3.41 2.15 -21.49
CA LEU A 49 2.50 3.02 -20.76
C LEU A 49 2.76 2.77 -19.27
N CYS A 50 3.38 3.75 -18.59
CA CYS A 50 3.37 3.76 -17.13
C CYS A 50 1.93 3.53 -16.68
N ALA A 51 1.77 2.74 -15.62
CA ALA A 51 0.46 2.62 -14.99
C ALA A 51 -0.08 4.05 -14.77
N SER A 52 -1.29 4.31 -15.28
CA SER A 52 -1.88 5.66 -15.25
C SER A 52 -2.05 6.20 -13.83
N HIS A 53 -1.98 5.29 -12.86
CA HIS A 53 -2.05 5.51 -11.43
C HIS A 53 -0.93 4.71 -10.77
N SER A 54 -0.37 5.27 -9.70
CA SER A 54 0.58 4.52 -8.86
C SER A 54 -0.12 3.29 -8.28
N LEU A 55 0.58 2.15 -8.28
CA LEU A 55 0.16 0.96 -7.55
C LEU A 55 0.43 1.10 -6.04
N GLU A 56 1.21 2.11 -5.65
CA GLU A 56 1.51 2.36 -4.26
C GLU A 56 0.31 3.01 -3.57
N PRO A 57 -0.08 2.50 -2.39
CA PRO A 57 -1.17 3.08 -1.65
C PRO A 57 -0.84 4.51 -1.18
N GLU A 58 -1.75 5.44 -1.47
CA GLU A 58 -1.60 6.88 -1.16
C GLU A 58 -1.40 7.18 0.34
N TYR A 59 -1.74 6.23 1.22
CA TYR A 59 -1.52 6.37 2.67
C TYR A 59 -0.05 6.25 3.09
N LEU A 60 0.85 5.73 2.24
CA LEU A 60 2.27 5.62 2.57
C LEU A 60 2.98 6.98 2.61
N TYR A 61 2.50 7.96 1.84
CA TYR A 61 3.15 9.26 1.68
C TYR A 61 2.44 10.42 2.37
N SER A 62 1.30 10.16 3.01
CA SER A 62 0.51 11.21 3.65
C SER A 62 1.17 11.92 4.81
N SER A 63 2.21 11.32 5.42
CA SER A 63 3.01 11.99 6.46
C SER A 63 4.04 12.98 5.89
N TRP A 64 4.34 12.89 4.59
CA TRP A 64 5.39 13.67 3.90
C TRP A 64 4.82 14.82 3.06
N ILE A 65 3.50 14.87 2.86
CA ILE A 65 2.81 16.04 2.29
C ILE A 65 2.72 17.11 3.39
N GLN A 66 3.88 17.70 3.72
CA GLN A 66 3.95 19.01 4.37
C GLN A 66 3.90 20.07 3.27
N ASP A 67 3.21 21.17 3.55
CA ASP A 67 2.98 22.32 2.65
C ASP A 67 1.94 22.15 1.54
N GLY A 68 0.69 22.49 1.88
CA GLY A 68 -0.24 23.18 0.97
C GLY A 68 -0.75 22.42 -0.26
N LEU A 69 -0.20 21.24 -0.54
CA LEU A 69 -0.59 20.35 -1.62
C LEU A 69 -1.54 19.26 -1.12
N SER A 70 -2.53 19.68 -0.31
CA SER A 70 -3.76 18.91 -0.22
C SER A 70 -4.37 18.87 -1.62
N ARG A 71 -4.01 17.86 -2.40
CA ARG A 71 -4.70 17.49 -3.63
C ARG A 71 -6.18 17.46 -3.28
N ALA A 72 -6.97 18.25 -3.99
CA ALA A 72 -8.40 18.34 -3.79
C ALA A 72 -9.01 16.93 -3.72
N GLY A 73 -9.28 16.44 -2.52
CA GLY A 73 -9.65 15.03 -2.30
C GLY A 73 -8.95 14.30 -1.15
N GLU A 74 -7.98 14.90 -0.46
CA GLU A 74 -7.38 14.27 0.72
C GLU A 74 -8.47 13.85 1.73
N PRO A 75 -8.43 12.60 2.24
CA PRO A 75 -9.39 12.10 3.21
C PRO A 75 -9.11 12.75 4.56
N MET A 76 -9.55 13.99 4.69
CA MET A 76 -9.67 14.67 5.97
C MET A 76 -10.56 13.77 6.82
N ASP A 77 -10.08 13.36 8.00
CA ASP A 77 -10.82 12.53 8.96
C ASP A 77 -11.97 13.33 9.59
N TRP A 78 -12.77 14.02 8.77
CA TRP A 78 -13.91 14.83 9.16
C TRP A 78 -14.92 14.08 10.04
N PRO A 79 -15.12 12.74 9.95
CA PRO A 79 -15.99 12.06 10.90
C PRO A 79 -15.48 12.15 12.34
N MET A 80 -14.16 12.32 12.56
CA MET A 80 -13.60 12.54 13.90
C MET A 80 -14.10 13.83 14.55
N LEU A 81 -14.59 14.78 13.75
CA LEU A 81 -15.14 16.02 14.26
C LEU A 81 -16.41 15.80 15.10
N TYR A 82 -17.13 14.67 14.92
CA TYR A 82 -18.28 14.33 15.78
C TYR A 82 -17.89 14.16 17.27
N ILE A 83 -16.62 13.91 17.60
CA ILE A 83 -16.17 13.82 19.00
C ILE A 83 -16.27 15.18 19.70
N ASN A 84 -16.02 16.27 18.97
CA ASN A 84 -16.00 17.64 19.49
C ASN A 84 -16.77 18.57 18.55
N GLU A 85 -18.01 18.21 18.22
CA GLU A 85 -18.86 18.93 17.25
C GLU A 85 -19.00 20.42 17.61
N GLU A 86 -19.08 20.74 18.91
CA GLU A 86 -19.18 22.10 19.44
C GLU A 86 -17.99 22.99 19.06
N ARG A 87 -16.80 22.41 18.86
CA ARG A 87 -15.57 23.14 18.52
C ARG A 87 -15.44 23.45 17.04
N VAL A 88 -16.30 22.86 16.20
CA VAL A 88 -16.29 23.09 14.74
C VAL A 88 -16.88 24.46 14.45
N LYS A 89 -16.01 25.41 14.06
CA LYS A 89 -16.42 26.79 13.72
C LYS A 89 -16.77 26.97 12.25
N ASP A 90 -16.15 26.18 11.36
CA ASP A 90 -16.33 26.30 9.91
C ASP A 90 -17.71 25.77 9.48
N GLN A 91 -18.47 26.61 8.78
CA GLN A 91 -19.81 26.30 8.32
C GLN A 91 -19.82 25.17 7.28
N LYS A 92 -18.77 25.07 6.45
CA LYS A 92 -18.64 24.00 5.47
C LYS A 92 -18.61 22.63 6.13
N ASN A 93 -17.85 22.51 7.22
CA ASN A 93 -17.73 21.27 7.99
C ASN A 93 -19.01 20.95 8.75
N ARG A 94 -19.72 21.96 9.29
CA ARG A 94 -21.03 21.75 9.92
C ARG A 94 -22.06 21.17 8.95
N ASN A 95 -22.19 21.79 7.77
CA ASN A 95 -23.11 21.30 6.74
C ASN A 95 -22.77 19.87 6.29
N LEU A 96 -21.48 19.51 6.25
CA LEU A 96 -21.03 18.15 5.94
C LEU A 96 -21.40 17.15 7.05
N LEU A 97 -21.22 17.52 8.32
CA LEU A 97 -21.59 16.70 9.48
C LEU A 97 -23.10 16.47 9.54
N ASP A 98 -23.90 17.51 9.28
CA ASP A 98 -25.36 17.40 9.28
C ASP A 98 -25.84 16.44 8.17
N LYS A 99 -25.24 16.55 6.97
CA LYS A 99 -25.58 15.70 5.82
C LYS A 99 -25.41 14.20 6.11
N HIS A 100 -24.39 13.84 6.89
CA HIS A 100 -24.03 12.45 7.18
C HIS A 100 -24.37 12.01 8.60
N ARG A 101 -25.14 12.80 9.36
CA ARG A 101 -25.37 12.56 10.80
C ARG A 101 -26.01 11.20 11.08
N ASN A 102 -26.84 10.71 10.17
CA ASN A 102 -27.51 9.42 10.32
C ASN A 102 -26.58 8.22 10.10
N ASP A 103 -25.46 8.41 9.41
CA ASP A 103 -24.51 7.35 9.06
C ASP A 103 -23.54 7.01 10.21
N PHE A 104 -23.43 7.88 11.21
CA PHE A 104 -22.45 7.78 12.29
C PHE A 104 -23.09 7.74 13.68
N VAL A 105 -22.37 7.16 14.64
CA VAL A 105 -22.70 7.16 16.07
C VAL A 105 -21.43 7.44 16.86
N VAL A 106 -21.51 8.25 17.91
CA VAL A 106 -20.40 8.48 18.83
C VAL A 106 -20.70 7.76 20.15
N HIS A 107 -19.76 6.92 20.60
CA HIS A 107 -19.82 6.24 21.89
C HIS A 107 -18.42 6.19 22.50
N ASP A 108 -18.29 6.45 23.80
CA ASP A 108 -17.00 6.47 24.52
C ASP A 108 -15.90 7.31 23.85
N ARG A 109 -16.26 8.52 23.38
CA ARG A 109 -15.37 9.42 22.61
C ARG A 109 -14.76 8.78 21.36
N ARG A 110 -15.41 7.75 20.80
CA ARG A 110 -15.04 7.09 19.55
C ARG A 110 -16.18 7.22 18.55
N VAL A 111 -15.81 7.41 17.29
CA VAL A 111 -16.76 7.51 16.18
C VAL A 111 -16.93 6.13 15.56
N TYR A 112 -18.17 5.75 15.29
CA TYR A 112 -18.53 4.52 14.63
C TYR A 112 -19.37 4.83 13.39
N ARG A 113 -19.13 4.09 12.30
CA ARG A 113 -19.96 4.14 11.09
C ARG A 113 -20.97 3.01 11.14
N LYS A 114 -22.22 3.32 10.84
CA LYS A 114 -23.29 2.32 10.65
C LYS A 114 -23.07 1.64 9.30
N VAL A 115 -22.96 0.32 9.32
CA VAL A 115 -22.79 -0.52 8.12
C VAL A 115 -23.87 -1.59 8.13
N ILE A 116 -24.49 -1.80 6.97
CA ILE A 116 -25.45 -2.88 6.77
C ILE A 116 -24.65 -4.14 6.45
N ILE A 117 -24.88 -5.22 7.18
CA ILE A 117 -24.25 -6.51 6.89
C ILE A 117 -25.13 -7.26 5.89
N ASP A 118 -24.52 -7.65 4.76
CA ASP A 118 -25.19 -8.32 3.65
C ASP A 118 -26.02 -9.52 4.12
N GLY A 119 -27.29 -9.54 3.70
CA GLY A 119 -28.24 -10.65 3.90
C GLY A 119 -29.25 -10.49 5.04
N SER A 120 -29.02 -9.64 6.05
CA SER A 120 -29.91 -9.57 7.23
C SER A 120 -30.61 -8.22 7.45
N GLY A 121 -30.18 -7.17 6.73
CA GLY A 121 -30.64 -5.79 7.01
C GLY A 121 -30.21 -5.25 8.38
N THR A 122 -29.41 -6.02 9.14
CA THR A 122 -28.97 -5.64 10.47
C THR A 122 -27.90 -4.55 10.37
N ILE A 123 -28.13 -3.44 11.05
CA ILE A 123 -27.17 -2.33 11.13
C ILE A 123 -26.16 -2.64 12.23
N LYS A 124 -24.87 -2.71 11.88
CA LYS A 124 -23.77 -2.81 12.83
C LYS A 124 -22.96 -1.53 12.87
N ALA A 125 -22.63 -1.07 14.07
CA ALA A 125 -21.70 0.04 14.28
C ALA A 125 -20.26 -0.48 14.23
N VAL A 126 -19.47 -0.01 13.27
CA VAL A 126 -18.05 -0.37 13.08
C VAL A 126 -17.19 0.83 13.44
N PRO A 127 -16.09 0.68 14.20
CA PRO A 127 -15.21 1.80 14.55
C PRO A 127 -14.74 2.54 13.29
N PHE A 128 -14.89 3.86 13.27
CA PHE A 128 -14.28 4.69 12.24
C PHE A 128 -12.78 4.72 12.48
N LEU A 129 -12.01 4.49 11.42
CA LEU A 129 -10.57 4.42 11.49
C LEU A 129 -9.94 5.66 10.83
N PRO A 130 -9.28 6.53 11.61
CA PRO A 130 -8.55 7.67 11.08
C PRO A 130 -7.53 7.23 10.04
N TYR A 131 -7.35 8.04 9.02
CA TYR A 131 -6.49 7.77 7.89
C TYR A 131 -5.08 7.36 8.31
N ALA A 132 -4.48 8.09 9.26
CA ALA A 132 -3.14 7.80 9.79
C ALA A 132 -3.01 6.39 10.41
N ARG A 133 -4.08 5.82 10.97
CA ARG A 133 -4.05 4.48 11.61
C ARG A 133 -4.36 3.34 10.66
N ARG A 134 -4.72 3.63 9.41
CA ARG A 134 -5.07 2.58 8.43
C ARG A 134 -3.86 1.73 8.07
N ALA A 135 -2.71 2.36 7.87
CA ALA A 135 -1.46 1.67 7.54
C ALA A 135 -1.07 0.65 8.62
N ASP A 136 -1.07 1.07 9.90
CA ASP A 136 -0.73 0.22 11.03
C ASP A 136 -1.65 -1.01 11.12
N ILE A 137 -2.95 -0.81 10.89
CA ILE A 137 -3.91 -1.92 10.94
C ILE A 137 -3.71 -2.89 9.78
N VAL A 138 -3.50 -2.39 8.57
CA VAL A 138 -3.21 -3.24 7.41
C VAL A 138 -1.91 -4.02 7.63
N ALA A 139 -0.85 -3.37 8.12
CA ALA A 139 0.41 -4.02 8.47
C ALA A 139 0.19 -5.14 9.51
N ASN A 140 -0.54 -4.86 10.59
CA ASN A 140 -0.88 -5.87 11.60
C ASN A 140 -1.64 -7.06 11.00
N PHE A 141 -2.56 -6.84 10.07
CA PHE A 141 -3.26 -7.93 9.39
C PHE A 141 -2.30 -8.81 8.58
N HIS A 142 -1.35 -8.20 7.86
CA HIS A 142 -0.36 -8.93 7.09
C HIS A 142 0.62 -9.69 7.98
N GLU A 143 1.08 -9.10 9.07
CA GLU A 143 1.97 -9.77 10.04
C GLU A 143 1.27 -10.96 10.71
N VAL A 144 0.02 -10.79 11.15
CA VAL A 144 -0.77 -11.86 11.77
C VAL A 144 -1.10 -12.96 10.77
N ALA A 145 -1.39 -12.61 9.50
CA ALA A 145 -1.60 -13.60 8.45
C ALA A 145 -0.31 -14.37 8.16
N ALA A 146 0.83 -13.69 8.00
CA ALA A 146 2.13 -14.31 7.79
C ALA A 146 2.53 -15.24 8.95
N ALA A 147 2.30 -14.81 10.20
CA ALA A 147 2.56 -15.62 11.38
C ALA A 147 1.70 -16.89 11.46
N LYS A 148 0.48 -16.88 10.90
CA LYS A 148 -0.37 -18.09 10.80
C LYS A 148 0.12 -19.07 9.74
N PHE A 149 0.73 -18.60 8.66
CA PHE A 149 1.28 -19.46 7.61
C PHE A 149 2.62 -20.12 7.98
N ILE A 150 3.38 -19.55 8.92
CA ILE A 150 4.66 -20.11 9.37
C ILE A 150 4.49 -21.22 10.44
N LYS A 151 3.27 -21.40 10.98
CA LYS A 151 2.96 -22.43 11.99
C LYS A 151 2.26 -23.68 11.41
N MET A 152 2.25 -23.88 10.10
CA MET A 152 1.74 -25.09 9.43
C MET A 152 2.86 -25.95 8.88
#